data_AF-A0AAU1FT63-F1
#
_entry.id   AF-A0AAU1FT63-F1
#
_cell.length_a   1.000
_cell.length_b   1.000
_cell.length_c   1.000
_cell.angle_alpha   90.00
_cell.angle_beta   90.00
_cell.angle_gamma   90.00
#
_symmetry.space_group_name_H-M   'P 1'
#
loop_
_entity.id
_entity.type
_entity.pdbx_description
1 polymer ?
#
loop_
_entity_poly.entity_id
_entity_poly.type
_entity_poly.pdbx_seq_one_letter_code
_entity_poly.pdbx_strand_id
1 'polypeptide(L)'
;MPFERFTVEARKVVVTAQEEARLLKHNHIGTEHILLGLLDAPDSMAAKVLHQLGYDKATAQVDIAAVVKPGTQELSGHIPFAPRAKKTLDLALREAQQLHHTYIGTEHILLALVSEGEGVGAKVLAERINPISKIRAAVLASSEGSHGSQGSQDVAAGPWPAGTSATEDTVSAASALAGGAPVGSHHLLEAMLRAENSMAARVLRELGVDPDAVAAKIDELDPETTTDANPEEAAARKMEIRLVDDEVHLILRDPATVTIAKKVTELSNGPIQGVGPVAGMFVPLWRSTNQLLLQIQRVLEPEPGEEDGSAASNVAKVVRSVLAPRLRR
;
A
#
# COMPACT_ATOMS: atom_id res chain seq x y z
N MET A 1 1.84 10.16 -1.61
CA MET A 1 0.66 9.46 -1.06
C MET A 1 1.02 7.99 -0.97
N PRO A 2 0.88 7.33 0.20
CA PRO A 2 1.07 5.88 0.28
C PRO A 2 0.00 5.17 -0.56
N PHE A 3 0.41 4.29 -1.47
CA PHE A 3 -0.50 3.47 -2.31
C PHE A 3 -1.26 2.39 -1.52
N GLU A 4 -0.93 2.21 -0.24
CA GLU A 4 -1.52 1.24 0.67
C GLU A 4 -3.03 1.41 0.84
N ARG A 5 -3.55 2.66 0.71
CA ARG A 5 -4.99 2.93 0.83
C ARG A 5 -5.80 2.65 -0.44
N PHE A 6 -5.14 2.40 -1.58
CA PHE A 6 -5.83 2.09 -2.83
C PHE A 6 -6.35 0.65 -2.79
N THR A 7 -7.48 0.38 -3.44
CA THR A 7 -7.91 -1.01 -3.68
C THR A 7 -7.00 -1.66 -4.73
N VAL A 8 -7.07 -2.99 -4.86
CA VAL A 8 -6.37 -3.73 -5.92
C VAL A 8 -6.74 -3.18 -7.30
N GLU A 9 -8.03 -2.98 -7.56
CA GLU A 9 -8.52 -2.41 -8.82
C GLU A 9 -8.04 -0.97 -9.03
N ALA A 10 -8.04 -0.14 -7.98
CA ALA A 10 -7.55 1.23 -8.08
C ALA A 10 -6.03 1.28 -8.36
N ARG A 11 -5.23 0.35 -7.82
CA ARG A 11 -3.82 0.20 -8.19
C ARG A 11 -3.67 -0.26 -9.64
N LYS A 12 -4.50 -1.21 -10.08
CA LYS A 12 -4.51 -1.70 -11.46
C LYS A 12 -4.78 -0.57 -12.45
N VAL A 13 -5.76 0.31 -12.18
CA VAL A 13 -6.03 1.50 -13.00
C VAL A 13 -4.77 2.36 -13.22
N VAL A 14 -3.95 2.55 -12.18
CA VAL A 14 -2.71 3.34 -12.27
C VAL A 14 -1.67 2.64 -13.12
N VAL A 15 -1.52 1.31 -12.97
CA VAL A 15 -0.62 0.49 -13.79
C VAL A 15 -1.06 0.50 -15.26
N THR A 16 -2.35 0.27 -15.52
CA THR A 16 -2.91 0.33 -16.87
C THR A 16 -2.75 1.73 -17.48
N ALA A 17 -2.93 2.80 -16.72
CA ALA A 17 -2.67 4.16 -17.22
C ALA A 17 -1.22 4.35 -17.68
N GLN A 18 -0.25 3.72 -17.01
CA GLN A 18 1.14 3.72 -17.46
C GLN A 18 1.32 2.93 -18.76
N GLU A 19 0.63 1.79 -18.91
CA GLU A 19 0.66 0.98 -20.13
C GLU A 19 0.05 1.73 -21.32
N GLU A 20 -1.10 2.39 -21.13
CA GLU A 20 -1.77 3.22 -22.14
C GLU A 20 -0.88 4.41 -22.56
N ALA A 21 -0.21 5.06 -21.61
CA ALA A 21 0.77 6.11 -21.93
C ALA A 21 1.93 5.58 -22.80
N ARG A 22 2.38 4.34 -22.54
CA ARG A 22 3.42 3.69 -23.34
C ARG A 22 2.92 3.31 -24.73
N LEU A 23 1.70 2.76 -24.84
CA LEU A 23 1.06 2.40 -26.12
C LEU A 23 0.89 3.63 -27.02
N LEU A 24 0.48 4.76 -26.44
CA LEU A 24 0.35 6.03 -27.15
C LEU A 24 1.68 6.78 -27.31
N LYS A 25 2.80 6.23 -26.80
CA LYS A 25 4.14 6.84 -26.85
C LYS A 25 4.20 8.23 -26.20
N HIS A 26 3.39 8.46 -25.17
CA HIS A 26 3.36 9.71 -24.41
C HIS A 26 4.38 9.71 -23.29
N ASN A 27 5.20 10.75 -23.21
CA ASN A 27 6.28 10.90 -22.23
C ASN A 27 5.81 11.22 -20.80
N HIS A 28 4.50 11.41 -20.59
CA HIS A 28 3.89 11.61 -19.29
C HIS A 28 2.57 10.85 -19.20
N ILE A 29 2.26 10.34 -18.00
CA ILE A 29 0.94 9.78 -17.70
C ILE A 29 -0.01 10.94 -17.43
N GLY A 30 -0.79 11.33 -18.45
CA GLY A 30 -1.90 12.28 -18.34
C GLY A 30 -3.22 11.69 -17.83
N THR A 31 -4.20 12.57 -17.66
CA THR A 31 -5.57 12.27 -17.18
C THR A 31 -6.36 11.35 -18.13
N GLU A 32 -6.05 11.41 -19.42
CA GLU A 32 -6.60 10.59 -20.49
C GLU A 32 -6.19 9.12 -20.33
N HIS A 33 -4.97 8.85 -19.86
CA HIS A 33 -4.55 7.48 -19.58
C HIS A 33 -5.20 6.94 -18.31
N ILE A 34 -5.43 7.80 -17.30
CA ILE A 34 -6.20 7.42 -16.11
C ILE A 34 -7.62 7.03 -16.51
N LEU A 35 -8.26 7.79 -17.40
CA LEU A 35 -9.58 7.45 -17.94
C LEU A 35 -9.57 6.09 -18.65
N LEU A 36 -8.59 5.85 -19.53
CA LEU A 36 -8.45 4.55 -20.20
C LEU A 36 -8.22 3.41 -19.22
N GLY A 37 -7.42 3.62 -18.17
CA GLY A 37 -7.21 2.66 -17.10
C GLY A 37 -8.49 2.36 -16.31
N LEU A 38 -9.33 3.37 -16.04
CA LEU A 38 -10.63 3.18 -15.39
C LEU A 38 -11.57 2.32 -16.24
N LEU A 39 -11.57 2.54 -17.56
CA LEU A 39 -12.41 1.80 -18.51
C LEU A 39 -11.88 0.39 -18.85
N ASP A 40 -10.61 0.10 -18.53
CA ASP A 40 -9.99 -1.22 -18.72
C ASP A 40 -10.24 -2.19 -17.55
N ALA A 41 -10.87 -1.72 -16.48
CA ALA A 41 -11.29 -2.54 -15.35
C ALA A 41 -12.82 -2.76 -15.39
N PRO A 42 -13.33 -3.67 -16.26
CA PRO A 42 -14.76 -3.79 -16.59
C PRO A 42 -15.65 -4.10 -15.39
N ASP A 43 -15.11 -4.82 -14.39
CA ASP A 43 -15.83 -5.18 -13.18
C ASP A 43 -15.82 -4.06 -12.12
N SER A 44 -15.03 -3.01 -12.33
CA SER A 44 -14.89 -1.91 -11.40
C SER A 44 -16.11 -0.98 -11.44
N MET A 45 -16.38 -0.32 -10.30
CA MET A 45 -17.50 0.61 -10.19
C MET A 45 -17.42 1.74 -11.22
N ALA A 46 -16.23 2.32 -11.43
CA ALA A 46 -16.02 3.36 -12.42
C ALA A 46 -16.39 2.93 -13.84
N ALA A 47 -15.93 1.76 -14.29
CA ALA A 47 -16.25 1.24 -15.62
C ALA A 47 -17.75 0.96 -15.76
N LYS A 48 -18.37 0.33 -14.75
CA LYS A 48 -19.81 0.05 -14.73
C LYS A 48 -20.64 1.33 -14.86
N VAL A 49 -20.30 2.37 -14.09
CA VAL A 49 -20.98 3.68 -14.16
C VAL A 49 -20.81 4.32 -15.54
N LEU A 50 -19.60 4.32 -16.09
CA LEU A 50 -19.37 4.90 -17.42
C LEU A 50 -20.11 4.12 -18.52
N HIS A 51 -20.10 2.78 -18.47
CA HIS A 51 -20.86 1.93 -19.39
C HIS A 51 -22.37 2.15 -19.29
N GLN A 52 -22.92 2.29 -18.07
CA GLN A 52 -24.34 2.63 -17.86
C GLN A 52 -24.71 3.98 -18.49
N LEU A 53 -23.76 4.91 -18.53
CA LEU A 53 -23.91 6.21 -19.19
C LEU A 53 -23.58 6.18 -20.69
N GLY A 54 -23.37 4.99 -21.26
CA GLY A 54 -23.11 4.79 -22.69
C GLY A 54 -21.69 5.14 -23.12
N TYR A 55 -20.72 5.12 -22.20
CA TYR A 55 -19.33 5.47 -22.48
C TYR A 55 -18.38 4.31 -22.15
N ASP A 56 -17.75 3.77 -23.19
CA ASP A 56 -16.85 2.61 -23.11
C ASP A 56 -15.41 2.94 -23.52
N LYS A 57 -14.49 1.97 -23.30
CA LYS A 57 -13.08 2.13 -23.63
C LYS A 57 -12.84 2.45 -25.11
N ALA A 58 -13.57 1.79 -26.01
CA ALA A 58 -13.41 1.97 -27.45
C ALA A 58 -13.77 3.40 -27.88
N THR A 59 -14.88 3.93 -27.36
CA THR A 59 -15.30 5.32 -27.60
C THR A 59 -14.28 6.30 -27.02
N ALA A 60 -13.80 6.04 -25.80
CA ALA A 60 -12.78 6.88 -25.18
C ALA A 60 -11.47 6.92 -25.98
N GLN A 61 -11.03 5.79 -26.53
CA GLN A 61 -9.83 5.74 -27.39
C GLN A 61 -9.98 6.62 -28.63
N VAL A 62 -11.16 6.60 -29.28
CA VAL A 62 -11.45 7.44 -30.44
C VAL A 62 -11.45 8.93 -30.07
N ASP A 63 -12.10 9.28 -28.96
CA ASP A 63 -12.19 10.66 -28.49
C ASP A 63 -10.83 11.23 -28.09
N ILE A 64 -10.03 10.44 -27.37
CA ILE A 64 -8.68 10.82 -26.97
C ILE A 64 -7.80 10.99 -28.20
N ALA A 65 -7.86 10.08 -29.18
CA ALA A 65 -7.08 10.18 -30.41
C ALA A 65 -7.44 11.43 -31.26
N ALA A 66 -8.66 11.95 -31.14
CA ALA A 66 -9.06 13.19 -31.80
C ALA A 66 -8.42 14.44 -31.16
N VAL A 67 -8.06 14.39 -29.87
CA VAL A 67 -7.54 15.53 -29.10
C VAL A 67 -6.03 15.43 -28.88
N VAL A 68 -5.50 14.22 -28.74
CA VAL A 68 -4.11 13.92 -28.40
C VAL A 68 -3.50 13.02 -29.47
N LYS A 69 -2.42 13.49 -30.09
CA LYS A 69 -1.70 12.72 -31.11
C LYS A 69 -0.70 11.76 -30.45
N PRO A 70 -0.56 10.53 -30.95
CA PRO A 70 0.48 9.62 -30.49
C PRO A 70 1.88 10.24 -30.62
N GLY A 71 2.76 9.88 -29.69
CA GLY A 71 4.17 10.24 -29.76
C GLY A 71 4.92 9.46 -30.85
N THR A 72 6.10 9.96 -31.22
CA THR A 72 6.91 9.39 -32.31
C THR A 72 8.01 8.45 -31.82
N GLN A 73 8.34 8.47 -30.53
CA GLN A 73 9.50 7.79 -29.97
C GLN A 73 9.10 6.64 -29.05
N GLU A 74 9.82 5.53 -29.12
CA GLU A 74 9.65 4.45 -28.14
C GLU A 74 10.23 4.87 -26.79
N LEU A 75 9.43 4.68 -25.74
CA LEU A 75 9.78 5.08 -24.39
C LEU A 75 10.35 3.89 -23.61
N SER A 76 11.59 4.04 -23.14
CA SER A 76 12.25 3.10 -22.23
C SER A 76 12.36 3.70 -20.84
N GLY A 77 12.03 2.93 -19.80
CA GLY A 77 12.14 3.35 -18.40
C GLY A 77 10.84 3.87 -17.76
N HIS A 78 11.01 4.67 -16.71
CA HIS A 78 9.91 5.20 -15.89
C HIS A 78 9.23 6.41 -16.57
N ILE A 79 7.91 6.39 -16.67
CA ILE A 79 7.10 7.48 -17.25
C ILE A 79 6.48 8.27 -16.08
N PRO A 80 6.84 9.56 -15.87
CA PRO A 80 6.29 10.34 -14.77
C PRO A 80 4.83 10.74 -15.01
N PHE A 81 4.10 11.01 -13.93
CA PHE A 81 2.76 11.62 -14.02
C PHE A 81 2.84 13.07 -14.46
N ALA A 82 1.91 13.49 -15.33
CA ALA A 82 1.66 14.89 -15.60
C ALA A 82 1.10 15.58 -14.33
N PRO A 83 1.30 16.90 -14.13
CA PRO A 83 0.83 17.61 -12.95
C PRO A 83 -0.68 17.43 -12.66
N ARG A 84 -1.51 17.44 -13.71
CA ARG A 84 -2.96 17.22 -13.58
C ARG A 84 -3.31 15.79 -13.18
N ALA A 85 -2.63 14.79 -13.73
CA ALA A 85 -2.84 13.39 -13.36
C ALA A 85 -2.46 13.13 -11.90
N LYS A 86 -1.36 13.72 -11.42
CA LYS A 86 -0.98 13.68 -10.00
C LYS A 86 -2.06 14.34 -9.13
N LYS A 87 -2.55 15.52 -9.53
CA LYS A 87 -3.66 16.21 -8.85
C LYS A 87 -4.92 15.35 -8.79
N THR A 88 -5.28 14.63 -9.85
CA THR A 88 -6.40 13.69 -9.87
C THR A 88 -6.24 12.61 -8.81
N LEU A 89 -5.07 11.98 -8.70
CA LEU A 89 -4.83 10.94 -7.68
C LEU A 89 -4.85 11.52 -6.25
N ASP A 90 -4.34 12.73 -6.06
CA ASP A 90 -4.39 13.42 -4.76
C ASP A 90 -5.85 13.79 -4.37
N LEU A 91 -6.67 14.18 -5.34
CA LEU A 91 -8.09 14.46 -5.15
C LEU A 91 -8.91 13.20 -4.84
N ALA A 92 -8.51 12.02 -5.33
CA ALA A 92 -9.20 10.76 -5.06
C ALA A 92 -9.27 10.44 -3.56
N LEU A 93 -8.23 10.79 -2.79
CA LEU A 93 -8.28 10.67 -1.33
C LEU A 93 -9.36 11.57 -0.72
N ARG A 94 -9.53 12.79 -1.23
CA ARG A 94 -10.53 13.73 -0.72
C ARG A 94 -11.94 13.25 -1.03
N GLU A 95 -12.17 12.72 -2.22
CA GLU A 95 -13.46 12.12 -2.59
C GLU A 95 -13.78 10.92 -1.68
N ALA A 96 -12.81 10.04 -1.39
CA ALA A 96 -12.99 8.95 -0.45
C ALA A 96 -13.34 9.42 0.97
N GLN A 97 -12.65 10.46 1.46
CA GLN A 97 -12.95 11.05 2.77
C GLN A 97 -14.32 11.71 2.83
N GLN A 98 -14.76 12.39 1.77
CA GLN A 98 -16.08 13.00 1.66
C GLN A 98 -17.21 11.97 1.65
N LEU A 99 -16.95 10.78 1.11
CA LEU A 99 -17.87 9.64 1.13
C LEU A 99 -17.70 8.75 2.37
N HIS A 100 -16.85 9.16 3.33
CA HIS A 100 -16.53 8.40 4.54
C HIS A 100 -15.97 6.99 4.28
N HIS A 101 -15.35 6.77 3.11
CA HIS A 101 -14.66 5.53 2.78
C HIS A 101 -13.23 5.54 3.34
N THR A 102 -12.82 4.44 3.96
CA THR A 102 -11.47 4.26 4.52
C THR A 102 -10.44 3.89 3.46
N TYR A 103 -10.89 3.45 2.29
CA TYR A 103 -10.11 3.04 1.13
C TYR A 103 -10.32 3.96 -0.08
N ILE A 104 -9.44 3.87 -1.09
CA ILE A 104 -9.55 4.59 -2.38
C ILE A 104 -9.83 3.56 -3.49
N GLY A 105 -11.09 3.43 -3.87
CA GLY A 105 -11.57 2.67 -5.04
C GLY A 105 -11.56 3.42 -6.38
N THR A 106 -11.95 2.75 -7.46
CA THR A 106 -11.96 3.33 -8.82
C THR A 106 -13.00 4.44 -8.97
N GLU A 107 -14.10 4.36 -8.22
CA GLU A 107 -15.14 5.38 -8.11
C GLU A 107 -14.58 6.72 -7.62
N HIS A 108 -13.65 6.72 -6.67
CA HIS A 108 -13.03 7.95 -6.17
C HIS A 108 -12.08 8.57 -7.18
N ILE A 109 -11.36 7.73 -7.94
CA ILE A 109 -10.49 8.19 -9.02
C ILE A 109 -11.34 8.83 -10.13
N LEU A 110 -12.48 8.21 -10.48
CA LEU A 110 -13.42 8.77 -11.45
C LEU A 110 -14.01 10.10 -10.97
N LEU A 111 -14.49 10.18 -9.73
CA LEU A 111 -14.99 11.42 -9.15
C LEU A 111 -13.91 12.51 -9.13
N ALA A 112 -12.68 12.15 -8.76
CA ALA A 112 -11.55 13.07 -8.73
C ALA A 112 -11.14 13.55 -10.13
N LEU A 113 -11.26 12.69 -11.15
CA LEU A 113 -11.02 13.07 -12.55
C LEU A 113 -12.02 14.13 -13.00
N VAL A 114 -13.31 13.94 -12.67
CA VAL A 114 -14.37 14.91 -12.95
C VAL A 114 -14.16 16.21 -12.16
N SER A 115 -13.77 16.12 -10.88
CA SER A 115 -13.48 17.26 -10.02
C SER A 115 -12.22 18.04 -10.44
N GLU A 116 -11.25 17.39 -11.09
CA GLU A 116 -10.07 18.07 -11.66
C GLU A 116 -10.46 18.95 -12.85
N GLY A 117 -11.33 18.44 -13.73
CA GLY A 117 -12.11 19.21 -14.71
C GLY A 117 -11.37 19.79 -15.92
N GLU A 118 -10.06 19.99 -15.86
CA GLU A 118 -9.29 20.67 -16.93
C GLU A 118 -8.48 19.73 -17.81
N GLY A 119 -8.16 18.54 -17.32
CA GLY A 119 -7.43 17.50 -18.02
C GLY A 119 -8.18 16.96 -19.23
N VAL A 120 -7.44 16.37 -20.17
CA VAL A 120 -8.02 15.76 -21.39
C VAL A 120 -9.07 14.71 -21.02
N GLY A 121 -8.79 13.85 -20.03
CA GLY A 121 -9.74 12.82 -19.57
C GLY A 121 -11.07 13.40 -19.07
N ALA A 122 -11.03 14.53 -18.35
CA ALA A 122 -12.25 15.20 -17.90
C ALA A 122 -13.01 15.87 -19.05
N LYS A 123 -12.29 16.45 -20.03
CA LYS A 123 -12.90 17.11 -21.19
C LYS A 123 -13.61 16.13 -22.11
N VAL A 124 -12.99 15.00 -22.46
CA VAL A 124 -13.64 13.99 -23.31
C VAL A 124 -14.86 13.38 -22.61
N LEU A 125 -14.80 13.19 -21.29
CA LEU A 125 -15.96 12.80 -20.49
C LEU A 125 -17.07 13.86 -20.54
N ALA A 126 -16.74 15.15 -20.40
CA ALA A 126 -17.71 16.24 -20.43
C ALA A 126 -18.43 16.37 -21.78
N GLU A 127 -17.71 16.13 -22.88
CA GLU A 127 -18.27 16.18 -24.23
C GLU A 127 -19.28 15.06 -24.48
N ARG A 128 -19.07 13.90 -23.85
CA ARG A 128 -19.89 12.70 -24.04
C ARG A 128 -21.02 12.60 -23.03
N ILE A 129 -20.76 12.95 -21.77
CA ILE A 129 -21.71 12.88 -20.66
C ILE A 129 -22.01 14.30 -20.18
N ASN A 130 -23.12 14.86 -20.69
CA ASN A 130 -23.58 16.19 -20.33
C ASN A 130 -24.95 16.16 -19.62
N PRO A 131 -25.12 16.83 -18.46
CA PRO A 131 -24.08 17.43 -17.64
C PRO A 131 -23.14 16.39 -17.03
N ILE A 132 -21.86 16.74 -16.87
CA ILE A 132 -20.83 15.85 -16.28
C ILE A 132 -21.17 15.45 -14.83
N SER A 133 -22.04 16.22 -14.15
CA SER A 133 -22.58 15.89 -12.84
C SER A 133 -23.38 14.57 -12.82
N LYS A 134 -23.86 14.07 -13.97
CA LYS A 134 -24.48 12.74 -14.09
C LYS A 134 -23.56 11.62 -13.63
N ILE A 135 -22.23 11.75 -13.83
CA ILE A 135 -21.25 10.77 -13.37
C ILE A 135 -21.29 10.67 -11.84
N ARG A 136 -21.23 11.81 -11.14
CA ARG A 136 -21.31 11.84 -9.67
C ARG A 136 -22.63 11.26 -9.17
N ALA A 137 -23.75 11.64 -9.78
CA ALA A 137 -25.06 11.10 -9.41
C ALA A 137 -25.13 9.56 -9.58
N ALA A 138 -24.60 9.04 -10.69
CA ALA A 138 -24.58 7.60 -10.95
C ALA A 138 -23.66 6.83 -9.99
N VAL A 139 -22.49 7.38 -9.64
CA VAL A 139 -21.60 6.80 -8.61
C VAL A 139 -22.32 6.71 -7.27
N LEU A 140 -22.97 7.79 -6.83
CA LEU A 140 -23.70 7.81 -5.55
C LEU A 140 -24.86 6.82 -5.55
N ALA A 141 -25.67 6.79 -6.61
CA ALA A 141 -26.78 5.83 -6.72
C ALA A 141 -26.31 4.37 -6.71
N SER A 142 -25.15 4.08 -7.33
CA SER A 142 -24.57 2.73 -7.35
C SER A 142 -24.01 2.31 -5.98
N SER A 143 -23.56 3.28 -5.17
CA SER A 143 -23.11 3.04 -3.79
C SER A 143 -24.28 2.78 -2.83
N GLU A 144 -25.42 3.45 -3.03
CA GLU A 144 -26.64 3.27 -2.23
C GLU A 144 -27.38 1.96 -2.57
N GLY A 145 -27.44 1.58 -3.86
CA GLY A 145 -28.05 0.33 -4.31
C GLY A 145 -27.30 -0.94 -3.87
N SER A 146 -26.05 -0.81 -3.43
CA SER A 146 -25.21 -1.92 -2.96
C SER A 146 -25.53 -2.37 -1.52
N HIS A 147 -26.44 -1.68 -0.80
CA HIS A 147 -26.88 -2.05 0.56
C HIS A 147 -28.05 -3.08 0.59
N GLY A 148 -28.49 -3.64 -0.55
CA GLY A 148 -29.76 -4.39 -0.65
C GLY A 148 -29.80 -5.74 -1.36
N SER A 149 -28.69 -6.34 -1.82
CA SER A 149 -28.77 -7.63 -2.54
C SER A 149 -27.54 -8.52 -2.34
N GLN A 150 -27.76 -9.72 -1.80
CA GLN A 150 -26.78 -10.83 -1.77
C GLN A 150 -26.61 -11.51 -3.16
N GLY A 151 -25.39 -11.98 -3.45
CA GLY A 151 -25.00 -12.90 -4.54
C GLY A 151 -24.43 -12.19 -5.77
N SER A 152 -23.27 -12.49 -6.36
CA SER A 152 -22.45 -13.71 -6.43
C SER A 152 -20.99 -13.38 -6.81
N GLN A 153 -20.10 -14.33 -6.56
CA GLN A 153 -18.64 -14.28 -6.51
C GLN A 153 -17.89 -13.85 -7.79
N ASP A 154 -16.91 -12.95 -7.63
CA ASP A 154 -15.53 -13.15 -8.09
C ASP A 154 -14.55 -12.41 -7.15
N VAL A 155 -13.47 -13.09 -6.78
CA VAL A 155 -12.63 -12.89 -5.59
C VAL A 155 -11.63 -11.72 -5.68
N ALA A 156 -12.12 -10.51 -5.44
CA ALA A 156 -11.36 -9.52 -4.68
C ALA A 156 -12.00 -9.47 -3.29
N ALA A 157 -11.19 -9.58 -2.22
CA ALA A 157 -11.70 -9.49 -0.85
C ALA A 157 -12.51 -8.19 -0.73
N GLY A 158 -13.84 -8.32 -0.69
CA GLY A 158 -14.72 -7.24 -0.29
C GLY A 158 -14.35 -6.77 1.11
N PRO A 159 -14.92 -5.65 1.58
CA PRO A 159 -14.87 -5.34 3.00
C PRO A 159 -15.24 -6.62 3.76
N TRP A 160 -14.41 -7.01 4.74
CA TRP A 160 -14.79 -8.10 5.64
C TRP A 160 -16.25 -7.90 6.02
N PRO A 161 -17.12 -8.93 5.89
CA PRO A 161 -18.50 -8.80 6.31
C PRO A 161 -18.52 -8.25 7.73
N ALA A 162 -19.44 -7.32 8.00
CA ALA A 162 -19.51 -6.64 9.29
C ALA A 162 -19.41 -7.68 10.41
N GLY A 163 -18.32 -7.59 11.17
CA GLY A 163 -18.04 -8.52 12.24
C GLY A 163 -19.12 -8.42 13.30
N THR A 164 -19.38 -9.50 14.01
CA THR A 164 -20.03 -9.37 15.32
C THR A 164 -19.08 -8.61 16.25
N SER A 165 -19.58 -8.07 17.37
CA SER A 165 -18.70 -7.46 18.38
C SER A 165 -17.54 -8.38 18.79
N ALA A 166 -17.80 -9.68 18.90
CA ALA A 166 -16.76 -10.68 19.18
C ALA A 166 -15.67 -10.75 18.09
N THR A 167 -16.05 -10.57 16.82
CA THR A 167 -15.10 -10.52 15.69
C THR A 167 -14.31 -9.21 15.70
N GLU A 168 -14.97 -8.09 15.95
CA GLU A 168 -14.34 -6.77 16.04
C GLU A 168 -13.33 -6.71 17.19
N ASP A 169 -13.70 -7.20 18.37
CA ASP A 169 -12.83 -7.31 19.54
C ASP A 169 -11.61 -8.20 19.25
N THR A 170 -11.83 -9.31 18.53
CA THR A 170 -10.75 -10.23 18.13
C THR A 170 -9.77 -9.56 17.17
N VAL A 171 -10.26 -8.84 16.16
CA VAL A 171 -9.40 -8.12 15.20
C VAL A 171 -8.63 -7.00 15.89
N SER A 172 -9.29 -6.27 16.79
CA SER A 172 -8.67 -5.22 17.60
C SER A 172 -7.55 -5.79 18.48
N ALA A 173 -7.80 -6.90 19.17
CA ALA A 173 -6.80 -7.60 19.97
C ALA A 173 -5.64 -8.14 19.13
N ALA A 174 -5.91 -8.74 17.96
CA ALA A 174 -4.89 -9.23 17.05
C ALA A 174 -4.00 -8.10 16.52
N SER A 175 -4.59 -6.93 16.22
CA SER A 175 -3.83 -5.75 15.82
C SER A 175 -2.97 -5.21 16.95
N ALA A 176 -3.44 -5.27 18.20
CA ALA A 176 -2.64 -4.88 19.37
C ALA A 176 -1.46 -5.82 19.57
N LEU A 177 -1.65 -7.13 19.40
CA LEU A 177 -0.59 -8.14 19.48
C LEU A 177 0.48 -7.93 18.40
N ALA A 178 0.08 -7.53 17.19
CA ALA A 178 1.01 -7.24 16.10
C ALA A 178 1.87 -5.98 16.32
N GLY A 179 1.54 -5.11 17.28
CA GLY A 179 2.38 -3.97 17.66
C GLY A 179 2.71 -2.98 16.54
N GLY A 180 1.87 -2.91 15.50
CA GLY A 180 2.08 -2.08 14.31
C GLY A 180 2.68 -2.81 13.10
N ALA A 181 3.06 -4.08 13.24
CA ALA A 181 3.35 -4.96 12.11
C ALA A 181 2.04 -5.45 11.44
N PRO A 182 2.09 -6.01 10.22
CA PRO A 182 0.95 -6.68 9.62
C PRO A 182 0.42 -7.82 10.49
N VAL A 183 -0.90 -7.94 10.59
CA VAL A 183 -1.55 -8.99 11.40
C VAL A 183 -1.41 -10.35 10.70
N GLY A 184 -0.49 -11.18 11.19
CA GLY A 184 -0.36 -12.60 10.81
C GLY A 184 -1.44 -13.52 11.43
N SER A 185 -1.52 -14.75 10.93
CA SER A 185 -2.49 -15.76 11.37
C SER A 185 -2.34 -16.16 12.84
N HIS A 186 -1.10 -16.17 13.37
CA HIS A 186 -0.83 -16.45 14.78
C HIS A 186 -1.42 -15.39 15.73
N HIS A 187 -1.37 -14.10 15.36
CA HIS A 187 -2.02 -13.03 16.14
C HIS A 187 -3.54 -13.21 16.19
N LEU A 188 -4.16 -13.62 15.08
CA LEU A 188 -5.59 -13.90 15.03
C LEU A 188 -5.96 -15.09 15.91
N LEU A 189 -5.19 -16.18 15.85
CA LEU A 189 -5.40 -17.37 16.68
C LEU A 189 -5.29 -17.05 18.17
N GLU A 190 -4.25 -16.33 18.57
CA GLU A 190 -4.02 -15.92 19.95
C GLU A 190 -5.15 -15.00 20.45
N ALA A 191 -5.58 -14.04 19.62
CA ALA A 191 -6.72 -13.18 19.93
C ALA A 191 -8.04 -13.96 20.08
N MET A 192 -8.30 -14.94 19.22
CA MET A 192 -9.49 -15.80 19.29
C MET A 192 -9.55 -16.62 20.58
N LEU A 193 -8.40 -17.08 21.08
CA LEU A 193 -8.29 -17.85 22.33
C LEU A 193 -8.49 -16.97 23.58
N ARG A 194 -8.02 -15.72 23.53
CA ARG A 194 -8.19 -14.73 24.61
C ARG A 194 -9.55 -14.06 24.62
N ALA A 195 -10.30 -14.09 23.52
CA ALA A 195 -11.62 -13.46 23.42
C ALA A 195 -12.60 -14.05 24.44
N GLU A 196 -12.94 -13.27 25.47
CA GLU A 196 -13.89 -13.67 26.50
C GLU A 196 -15.30 -13.87 25.90
N ASN A 197 -15.91 -15.02 26.18
CA ASN A 197 -17.28 -15.36 25.78
C ASN A 197 -17.56 -15.45 24.26
N SER A 198 -16.54 -15.48 23.40
CA SER A 198 -16.76 -15.74 21.97
C SER A 198 -17.12 -17.20 21.70
N MET A 199 -17.90 -17.45 20.63
CA MET A 199 -18.25 -18.82 20.22
C MET A 199 -16.99 -19.63 19.87
N ALA A 200 -16.03 -19.00 19.20
CA ALA A 200 -14.76 -19.65 18.84
C ALA A 200 -13.96 -20.07 20.08
N ALA A 201 -13.80 -19.18 21.08
CA ALA A 201 -13.13 -19.51 22.32
C ALA A 201 -13.84 -20.64 23.09
N ARG A 202 -15.19 -20.64 23.10
CA ARG A 202 -15.98 -21.71 23.74
C ARG A 202 -15.74 -23.06 23.10
N VAL A 203 -15.84 -23.13 21.78
CA VAL A 203 -15.59 -24.38 21.03
C VAL A 203 -14.17 -24.89 21.27
N LEU A 204 -13.16 -24.00 21.22
CA LEU A 204 -11.77 -24.39 21.46
C LEU A 204 -11.57 -24.94 22.88
N ARG A 205 -12.15 -24.30 23.90
CA ARG A 205 -12.08 -24.79 25.29
C ARG A 205 -12.85 -26.10 25.50
N GLU A 206 -14.01 -26.28 24.87
CA GLU A 206 -14.76 -27.54 24.91
C GLU A 206 -14.01 -28.69 24.23
N LEU A 207 -13.20 -28.39 23.21
CA LEU A 207 -12.27 -29.34 22.59
C LEU A 207 -11.00 -29.59 23.42
N GLY A 208 -10.85 -28.95 24.59
CA GLY A 208 -9.70 -29.11 25.49
C GLY A 208 -8.46 -28.31 25.08
N VAL A 209 -8.60 -27.29 24.23
CA VAL A 209 -7.49 -26.40 23.87
C VAL A 209 -7.28 -25.37 24.98
N ASP A 210 -6.10 -25.42 25.60
CA ASP A 210 -5.65 -24.45 26.61
C ASP A 210 -5.06 -23.20 25.93
N PRO A 211 -5.66 -22.00 26.09
CA PRO A 211 -5.16 -20.76 25.52
C PRO A 211 -3.70 -20.45 25.84
N ASP A 212 -3.27 -20.71 27.08
CA ASP A 212 -1.92 -20.35 27.54
C ASP A 212 -0.88 -21.29 26.93
N ALA A 213 -1.22 -22.57 26.80
CA ALA A 213 -0.38 -23.56 26.13
C ALA A 213 -0.21 -23.27 24.62
N VAL A 214 -1.26 -22.77 23.95
CA VAL A 214 -1.17 -22.39 22.54
C VAL A 214 -0.32 -21.14 22.35
N ALA A 215 -0.48 -20.12 23.20
CA ALA A 215 0.34 -18.91 23.14
C ALA A 215 1.84 -19.25 23.30
N ALA A 216 2.19 -20.07 24.30
CA ALA A 216 3.56 -20.56 24.48
C ALA A 216 4.07 -21.32 23.25
N LYS A 217 3.20 -22.08 22.56
CA LYS A 217 3.59 -22.81 21.36
C LYS A 217 3.77 -21.93 20.14
N ILE A 218 3.00 -20.85 20.02
CA ILE A 218 3.16 -19.82 18.98
C ILE A 218 4.54 -19.16 19.15
N ASP A 219 4.93 -18.81 20.37
CA ASP A 219 6.24 -18.21 20.65
C ASP A 219 7.42 -19.16 20.33
N GLU A 220 7.21 -20.47 20.44
CA GLU A 220 8.21 -21.48 20.06
C GLU A 220 8.31 -21.71 18.54
N LEU A 221 7.26 -21.45 17.78
CA LEU A 221 7.19 -21.73 16.35
C LEU A 221 7.62 -20.51 15.55
N ASP A 222 8.65 -20.68 14.72
CA ASP A 222 9.15 -19.60 13.86
C ASP A 222 8.15 -19.26 12.73
N PRO A 223 7.55 -18.04 12.73
CA PRO A 223 6.63 -17.63 11.67
C PRO A 223 7.28 -17.63 10.28
N GLU A 224 8.62 -17.57 10.19
CA GLU A 224 9.40 -17.62 8.95
C GLU A 224 9.19 -18.91 8.14
N THR A 225 8.77 -19.99 8.80
CA THR A 225 8.50 -21.28 8.14
C THR A 225 7.10 -21.38 7.55
N THR A 226 6.31 -20.31 7.64
CA THR A 226 4.89 -20.29 7.30
C THR A 226 4.55 -19.20 6.28
N THR A 227 3.31 -19.18 5.81
CA THR A 227 2.79 -18.12 4.95
C THR A 227 2.62 -16.77 5.64
N ASP A 228 2.78 -16.69 6.96
CA ASP A 228 2.79 -15.42 7.71
C ASP A 228 4.08 -14.61 7.50
N ALA A 229 5.09 -15.17 6.83
CA ALA A 229 6.33 -14.47 6.52
C ALA A 229 6.09 -13.24 5.63
N ASN A 230 6.18 -12.04 6.22
CA ASN A 230 6.09 -10.78 5.49
C ASN A 230 7.34 -10.59 4.59
N PRO A 231 7.18 -10.41 3.26
CA PRO A 231 8.30 -10.19 2.35
C PRO A 231 9.16 -8.97 2.71
N GLU A 232 8.58 -7.89 3.22
CA GLU A 232 9.32 -6.68 3.60
C GLU A 232 10.14 -6.89 4.87
N GLU A 233 9.61 -7.59 5.87
CA GLU A 233 10.36 -7.96 7.06
C GLU A 233 11.45 -8.99 6.75
N ALA A 234 11.15 -9.96 5.89
CA ALA A 234 12.14 -10.92 5.41
C ALA A 234 13.26 -10.23 4.61
N ALA A 235 12.94 -9.18 3.84
CA ALA A 235 13.92 -8.36 3.15
C ALA A 235 14.73 -7.48 4.12
N ALA A 236 14.07 -6.87 5.12
CA ALA A 236 14.72 -6.08 6.16
C ALA A 236 15.72 -6.91 6.97
N ARG A 237 15.43 -8.20 7.24
CA ARG A 237 16.37 -9.13 7.91
C ARG A 237 17.62 -9.44 7.08
N LYS A 238 17.60 -9.16 5.77
CA LYS A 238 18.75 -9.27 4.85
C LYS A 238 19.54 -7.97 4.73
N MET A 239 19.20 -6.97 5.53
CA MET A 239 19.90 -5.70 5.62
C MET A 239 20.91 -5.71 6.76
N GLU A 240 22.06 -5.09 6.57
CA GLU A 240 23.11 -4.97 7.57
C GLU A 240 23.73 -3.58 7.50
N ILE A 241 24.10 -3.01 8.65
CA ILE A 241 24.92 -1.80 8.72
C ILE A 241 26.32 -2.23 9.17
N ARG A 242 27.33 -1.95 8.34
CA ARG A 242 28.74 -2.18 8.68
C ARG A 242 29.48 -0.86 8.79
N LEU A 243 30.43 -0.82 9.71
CA LEU A 243 31.44 0.23 9.77
C LEU A 243 32.70 -0.31 9.09
N VAL A 244 33.20 0.39 8.08
CA VAL A 244 34.45 0.09 7.40
C VAL A 244 35.29 1.37 7.44
N ASP A 245 36.40 1.34 8.17
CA ASP A 245 37.17 2.53 8.51
C ASP A 245 36.27 3.64 9.11
N ASP A 246 36.22 4.82 8.50
CA ASP A 246 35.37 5.95 8.90
C ASP A 246 34.07 6.04 8.09
N GLU A 247 33.67 4.95 7.40
CA GLU A 247 32.48 4.91 6.54
C GLU A 247 31.39 3.97 7.09
N VAL A 248 30.13 4.43 7.02
CA VAL A 248 28.95 3.61 7.31
C VAL A 248 28.40 3.01 6.02
N HIS A 249 28.47 1.68 5.93
CA HIS A 249 28.00 0.90 4.79
C HIS A 249 26.64 0.27 5.08
N LEU A 250 25.64 0.63 4.29
CA LEU A 250 24.33 -0.03 4.28
C LEU A 250 24.35 -1.17 3.25
N ILE A 251 24.30 -2.39 3.74
CA ILE A 251 24.34 -3.60 2.92
C ILE A 251 22.92 -4.14 2.79
N LEU A 252 22.46 -4.30 1.55
CA LEU A 252 21.15 -4.88 1.23
C LEU A 252 21.36 -6.17 0.43
N ARG A 253 20.96 -7.32 0.98
CA ARG A 253 21.14 -8.64 0.32
C ARG A 253 19.88 -9.21 -0.29
N ASP A 254 18.77 -8.48 -0.27
CA ASP A 254 17.55 -8.90 -0.92
C ASP A 254 17.73 -8.93 -2.47
N PRO A 255 17.44 -10.06 -3.16
CA PRO A 255 17.68 -10.19 -4.60
C PRO A 255 16.97 -9.16 -5.47
N ALA A 256 15.74 -8.75 -5.12
CA ALA A 256 14.98 -7.77 -5.89
C ALA A 256 15.64 -6.39 -5.79
N THR A 257 16.00 -6.00 -4.57
CA THR A 257 16.70 -4.73 -4.29
C THR A 257 18.06 -4.66 -4.98
N VAL A 258 18.84 -5.75 -4.93
CA VAL A 258 20.14 -5.85 -5.61
C VAL A 258 20.01 -5.71 -7.13
N THR A 259 18.96 -6.28 -7.72
CA THR A 259 18.71 -6.19 -9.16
C THR A 259 18.45 -4.75 -9.60
N ILE A 260 17.64 -4.01 -8.83
CA ILE A 260 17.37 -2.59 -9.08
C ILE A 260 18.66 -1.78 -8.96
N ALA A 261 19.41 -1.97 -7.88
CA ALA A 261 20.65 -1.24 -7.62
C ALA A 261 21.67 -1.39 -8.77
N LYS A 262 21.88 -2.61 -9.27
CA LYS A 262 22.76 -2.90 -10.42
C LYS A 262 22.37 -2.08 -11.65
N LYS A 263 21.08 -2.10 -12.00
CA LYS A 263 20.57 -1.40 -13.18
C LYS A 263 20.75 0.12 -13.07
N VAL A 264 20.55 0.69 -11.89
CA VAL A 264 20.76 2.13 -11.68
C VAL A 264 22.24 2.51 -11.76
N THR A 265 23.14 1.68 -11.20
CA THR A 265 24.59 1.93 -11.29
C THR A 265 25.13 1.81 -12.72
N GLU A 266 24.60 0.88 -13.52
CA GLU A 266 24.93 0.75 -14.94
C GLU A 266 24.51 2.01 -15.71
N LEU A 267 23.29 2.49 -15.50
CA LEU A 267 22.80 3.73 -16.13
C LEU A 267 23.57 4.98 -15.69
N SER A 268 24.17 4.95 -14.49
CA SER A 268 24.94 6.06 -13.93
C SER A 268 26.43 6.02 -14.27
N ASN A 269 26.89 5.01 -15.03
CA ASN A 269 28.31 4.77 -15.30
C ASN A 269 29.19 4.73 -14.04
N GLY A 270 28.68 4.15 -12.95
CA GLY A 270 29.41 4.05 -11.69
C GLY A 270 28.51 4.18 -10.45
N PRO A 271 29.13 4.34 -9.26
CA PRO A 271 28.39 4.53 -8.02
C PRO A 271 27.61 5.85 -8.03
N ILE A 272 26.40 5.83 -7.48
CA ILE A 272 25.57 7.02 -7.35
C ILE A 272 26.12 7.86 -6.19
N GLN A 273 26.63 9.05 -6.52
CA GLN A 273 27.17 9.98 -5.54
C GLN A 273 26.11 10.98 -5.09
N GLY A 274 26.09 11.30 -3.80
CA GLY A 274 25.16 12.28 -3.21
C GLY A 274 25.52 13.75 -3.51
N VAL A 275 25.88 14.07 -4.76
CA VAL A 275 26.32 15.41 -5.18
C VAL A 275 25.53 15.91 -6.38
N GLY A 276 25.46 17.23 -6.56
CA GLY A 276 24.78 17.83 -7.72
C GLY A 276 23.26 17.60 -7.72
N PRO A 277 22.63 17.42 -8.91
CA PRO A 277 21.17 17.33 -9.04
C PRO A 277 20.53 16.17 -8.27
N VAL A 278 21.30 15.12 -7.97
CA VAL A 278 20.80 13.92 -7.29
C VAL A 278 20.87 14.01 -5.77
N ALA A 279 21.57 15.00 -5.21
CA ALA A 279 21.74 15.16 -3.76
C ALA A 279 20.41 15.24 -3.00
N GLY A 280 19.38 15.85 -3.61
CA GLY A 280 18.04 15.94 -3.02
C GLY A 280 17.37 14.59 -2.77
N MET A 281 17.72 13.55 -3.55
CA MET A 281 17.19 12.19 -3.36
C MET A 281 17.78 11.48 -2.13
N PHE A 282 18.98 11.89 -1.68
CA PHE A 282 19.66 11.30 -0.52
C PHE A 282 19.21 11.92 0.81
N VAL A 283 18.62 13.12 0.80
CA VAL A 283 18.20 13.81 2.04
C VAL A 283 17.18 13.00 2.86
N PRO A 284 16.11 12.42 2.27
CA PRO A 284 15.19 11.58 3.02
C PRO A 284 15.85 10.31 3.56
N LEU A 285 16.71 9.67 2.75
CA LEU A 285 17.43 8.45 3.14
C LEU A 285 18.34 8.71 4.35
N TRP A 286 19.17 9.76 4.28
CA TRP A 286 20.04 10.18 5.39
C TRP A 286 19.22 10.42 6.67
N ARG A 287 18.09 11.13 6.55
CA ARG A 287 17.24 11.45 7.71
C ARG A 287 16.70 10.19 8.36
N SER A 288 16.16 9.26 7.56
CA SER A 288 15.60 8.00 8.05
C SER A 288 16.68 7.13 8.71
N THR A 289 17.84 6.97 8.06
CA THR A 289 18.95 6.19 8.63
C THR A 289 19.43 6.80 9.95
N ASN A 290 19.65 8.12 9.99
CA ASN A 290 20.14 8.77 11.20
C ASN A 290 19.13 8.70 12.36
N GLN A 291 17.84 8.86 12.07
CA GLN A 291 16.78 8.69 13.07
C GLN A 291 16.72 7.27 13.63
N LEU A 292 16.85 6.25 12.76
CA LEU A 292 16.89 4.85 13.17
C LEU A 292 18.11 4.55 14.05
N LEU A 293 19.29 5.03 13.67
CA LEU A 293 20.50 4.87 14.46
C LEU A 293 20.38 5.53 15.84
N LEU A 294 19.80 6.73 15.93
CA LEU A 294 19.52 7.40 17.21
C LEU A 294 18.48 6.66 18.06
N GLN A 295 17.55 5.93 17.45
CA GLN A 295 16.61 5.07 18.18
C GLN A 295 17.32 3.82 18.71
N ILE A 296 18.13 3.16 17.87
CA ILE A 296 18.93 2.00 18.28
C ILE A 296 19.88 2.38 19.42
N GLN A 297 20.56 3.54 19.32
CA GLN A 297 21.42 4.04 20.38
C GLN A 297 20.66 4.18 21.70
N ARG A 298 19.48 4.83 21.70
CA ARG A 298 18.66 5.00 22.92
C ARG A 298 18.25 3.68 23.57
N VAL A 299 18.03 2.63 22.76
CA VAL A 299 17.72 1.30 23.29
C VAL A 299 18.95 0.64 23.92
N LEU A 300 20.14 0.86 23.34
CA LEU A 300 21.40 0.28 23.82
C LEU A 300 21.99 1.04 25.02
N GLU A 301 21.82 2.36 25.05
CA GLU A 301 22.35 3.32 26.02
C GLU A 301 21.20 4.17 26.59
N PRO A 302 20.43 3.66 27.57
CA PRO A 302 19.38 4.46 28.21
C PRO A 302 19.99 5.62 29.00
N GLU A 303 19.29 6.75 29.04
CA GLU A 303 19.69 7.97 29.74
C GLU A 303 19.98 7.70 31.24
N PRO A 304 21.03 8.31 31.83
CA PRO A 304 21.37 8.12 33.23
C PRO A 304 20.28 8.75 34.12
N GLY A 305 19.35 7.92 34.62
CA GLY A 305 18.30 8.35 35.55
C GLY A 305 16.99 7.55 35.50
N GLU A 306 16.79 6.65 34.54
CA GLU A 306 15.62 5.76 34.56
C GLU A 306 15.81 4.65 35.62
N GLU A 307 14.98 4.66 36.66
CA GLU A 307 15.00 3.69 37.75
C GLU A 307 14.85 2.23 37.24
N ASP A 308 15.63 1.33 37.84
CA ASP A 308 15.69 -0.09 37.53
C ASP A 308 14.36 -0.78 37.89
N GLY A 309 13.40 -0.75 36.96
CA GLY A 309 12.05 -1.28 37.16
C GLY A 309 11.01 -0.87 36.10
N SER A 310 11.32 0.10 35.24
CA SER A 310 10.46 0.50 34.11
C SER A 310 10.41 -0.57 33.00
N ALA A 311 9.28 -0.65 32.27
CA ALA A 311 9.13 -1.53 31.10
C ALA A 311 10.23 -1.31 30.05
N ALA A 312 10.81 -0.11 29.97
CA ALA A 312 11.95 0.20 29.10
C ALA A 312 13.24 -0.51 29.54
N SER A 313 13.48 -0.70 30.85
CA SER A 313 14.61 -1.48 31.39
C SER A 313 14.51 -2.96 31.03
N ASN A 314 13.30 -3.52 31.02
CA ASN A 314 13.06 -4.91 30.60
C ASN A 314 13.27 -5.11 29.10
N VAL A 315 12.78 -4.19 28.26
CA VAL A 315 13.06 -4.23 26.80
C VAL A 315 14.55 -4.07 26.51
N ALA A 316 15.25 -3.16 27.20
CA ALA A 316 16.69 -2.99 27.06
C ALA A 316 17.50 -4.23 27.50
N LYS A 317 17.06 -4.95 28.54
CA LYS A 317 17.65 -6.24 28.97
C LYS A 317 17.44 -7.35 27.94
N VAL A 318 16.24 -7.47 27.37
CA VAL A 318 15.92 -8.46 26.33
C VAL A 318 16.68 -8.17 25.03
N VAL A 319 16.74 -6.91 24.61
CA VAL A 319 17.51 -6.49 23.43
C VAL A 319 19.01 -6.76 23.64
N ARG A 320 19.55 -6.49 24.84
CA ARG A 320 20.95 -6.84 25.17
C ARG A 320 21.20 -8.35 25.18
N SER A 321 20.30 -9.17 25.70
CA SER A 321 20.48 -10.63 25.74
C SER A 321 20.41 -11.28 24.36
N VAL A 322 19.59 -10.73 23.46
CA VAL A 322 19.43 -11.21 22.08
C VAL A 322 20.54 -10.69 21.14
N LEU A 323 21.03 -9.46 21.33
CA LEU A 323 22.05 -8.85 20.47
C LEU A 323 23.50 -9.15 20.91
N ALA A 324 23.78 -9.34 22.20
CA ALA A 324 25.15 -9.56 22.69
C ALA A 324 25.87 -10.79 22.07
N PRO A 325 25.20 -11.92 21.75
CA PRO A 325 25.84 -13.03 21.04
C PRO A 325 26.12 -12.72 19.56
N ARG A 326 25.39 -11.79 18.95
CA ARG A 326 25.45 -11.48 17.50
C ARG A 326 26.40 -10.33 17.15
N LEU A 327 26.72 -9.46 18.10
CA LEU A 327 27.68 -8.35 17.93
C LEU A 327 29.16 -8.75 18.12
N ARG A 328 29.44 -10.00 18.52
CA ARG A 328 30.81 -10.52 18.74
C ARG A 328 31.37 -11.34 17.57
N ARG A 329 30.70 -11.37 16.42
CA ARG A 329 31.16 -12.07 15.20
C ARG A 329 31.37 -11.11 14.05
#